data_AF-A0AAN9KC63-F1
#
_entry.id   AF-A0AAN9KC63-F1
#
_cell.length_a   1.000
_cell.length_b   1.000
_cell.length_c   1.000
_cell.angle_alpha   90.00
_cell.angle_beta   90.00
_cell.angle_gamma   90.00
#
_symmetry.space_group_name_H-M   'P 1'
#
loop_
_entity.id
_entity.type
_entity.pdbx_description
1 polymer ?
#
loop_
_entity_poly.entity_id
_entity_poly.type
_entity_poly.pdbx_seq_one_letter_code
_entity_poly.pdbx_strand_id
1 'polypeptide(L)'
;MIHGLCKEGLLDEALALQTKMEDNGCIPDAITFETIICALFEKNDNDKAEKLLLEMIARGLLYLLYVPIADKENEIKDSRRKISSLASRIHEHVQMGPKLSETLKGKLSLGARIIQGGGRGNIFKNNFGMKEKEQLLKASQCYLYTTAGPIAGILFISTEKVAFYSERSTTFSSATGELHRAPYKVLIPIEKIKEVYERQNVNKLEEKYIEIVTEDKSDFLFMGFLRYEKALRNLKKAIAIPFNSEREKLLLTS
;
A
#
# COMPACT_ATOMS: atom_id res chain seq x y z
N MET A 1 7.34 29.72 4.53
CA MET A 1 6.29 29.72 3.49
C MET A 1 5.49 28.42 3.50
N ILE A 2 6.11 27.25 3.27
CA ILE A 2 5.42 25.94 3.31
C ILE A 2 4.60 25.75 4.59
N HIS A 3 5.18 26.01 5.77
CA HIS A 3 4.45 25.96 7.05
C HIS A 3 3.19 26.84 7.09
N GLY A 4 3.25 28.03 6.49
CA GLY A 4 2.09 28.94 6.41
C GLY A 4 0.99 28.36 5.52
N LEU A 5 1.34 27.87 4.34
CA LEU A 5 0.39 27.22 3.42
C LEU A 5 -0.26 25.98 4.07
N CYS A 6 0.52 25.17 4.77
CA CYS A 6 0.01 24.02 5.52
C CYS A 6 -0.99 24.42 6.61
N LYS A 7 -0.69 25.49 7.38
CA LYS A 7 -1.60 26.01 8.42
C LYS A 7 -2.92 26.53 7.87
N GLU A 8 -2.88 27.19 6.71
CA GLU A 8 -4.09 27.66 5.99
C GLU A 8 -4.85 26.51 5.29
N GLY A 9 -4.33 25.27 5.34
CA GLY A 9 -4.93 24.12 4.68
C GLY A 9 -4.73 24.08 3.16
N LEU A 10 -3.89 24.96 2.62
CA LEU A 10 -3.55 25.08 1.20
C LEU A 10 -2.49 24.03 0.81
N LEU A 11 -2.84 22.75 0.98
CA LEU A 11 -1.91 21.63 0.81
C LEU A 11 -1.42 21.46 -0.63
N ASP A 12 -2.28 21.66 -1.63
CA ASP A 12 -1.86 21.52 -3.03
C ASP A 12 -0.87 22.63 -3.43
N GLU A 13 -1.02 23.84 -2.85
CA GLU A 13 -0.04 24.92 -3.00
C GLU A 13 1.26 24.63 -2.27
N ALA A 14 1.20 24.04 -1.07
CA ALA A 14 2.40 23.62 -0.34
C ALA A 14 3.21 22.56 -1.11
N LEU A 15 2.53 21.60 -1.75
CA LEU A 15 3.12 20.59 -2.62
C LEU A 15 3.70 21.22 -3.90
N ALA A 16 2.97 22.12 -4.55
CA ALA A 16 3.46 22.82 -5.73
C ALA A 16 4.70 23.67 -5.42
N LEU A 17 4.73 24.33 -4.25
CA LEU A 17 5.88 25.09 -3.79
C LEU A 17 7.08 24.17 -3.51
N GLN A 18 6.87 23.00 -2.92
CA GLN A 18 7.93 22.01 -2.72
C GLN A 18 8.57 21.59 -4.05
N THR A 19 7.77 21.25 -5.06
CA THR A 19 8.29 20.91 -6.40
C THR A 19 9.05 22.09 -7.01
N LYS A 20 8.50 23.30 -6.89
CA LYS A 20 9.14 24.51 -7.40
C LYS A 20 10.46 24.83 -6.70
N MET A 21 10.63 24.47 -5.43
CA MET A 21 11.93 24.59 -4.75
C MET A 21 12.98 23.76 -5.50
N GLU A 22 12.65 22.52 -5.85
CA GLU A 22 13.56 21.60 -6.55
C GLU A 22 13.90 22.09 -7.96
N ASP A 23 12.91 22.57 -8.71
CA ASP A 23 13.11 23.14 -10.05
C ASP A 23 14.07 24.36 -10.01
N ASN A 24 14.10 25.07 -8.89
CA ASN A 24 15.00 26.21 -8.66
C ASN A 24 16.31 25.82 -7.95
N GLY A 25 16.60 24.53 -7.80
CA GLY A 25 17.82 24.02 -7.16
C GLY A 25 17.84 24.15 -5.63
N CYS A 26 16.72 24.50 -5.01
CA CYS A 26 16.55 24.51 -3.56
C CYS A 26 16.03 23.15 -3.11
N ILE A 27 16.88 22.36 -2.45
CA ILE A 27 16.54 20.99 -2.05
C ILE A 27 15.66 21.02 -0.78
N PRO A 28 14.44 20.46 -0.81
CA PRO A 28 13.62 20.33 0.39
C PRO A 28 14.32 19.46 1.45
N ASP A 29 14.36 19.97 2.67
CA ASP A 29 14.96 19.30 3.83
C ASP A 29 13.94 18.48 4.64
N ALA A 30 14.41 17.78 5.68
CA ALA A 30 13.56 16.94 6.52
C ALA A 30 12.41 17.72 7.18
N ILE A 31 12.63 18.98 7.58
CA ILE A 31 11.61 19.84 8.21
C ILE A 31 10.50 20.15 7.20
N THR A 32 10.87 20.40 5.94
CA THR A 32 9.93 20.64 4.85
C THR A 32 9.02 19.43 4.64
N PHE A 33 9.59 18.23 4.54
CA PHE A 33 8.81 17.00 4.42
C PHE A 33 7.93 16.74 5.65
N GLU A 34 8.48 16.84 6.87
CA GLU A 34 7.73 16.62 8.12
C GLU A 34 6.52 17.55 8.20
N THR A 35 6.70 18.83 7.88
CA THR A 35 5.65 19.85 7.94
C THR A 35 4.47 19.50 7.02
N ILE A 36 4.76 19.12 5.75
CA ILE A 36 3.71 18.76 4.79
C ILE A 36 3.05 17.45 5.19
N ILE A 37 3.82 16.44 5.62
CA ILE A 37 3.29 15.13 6.03
C ILE A 37 2.36 15.27 7.24
N CYS A 38 2.72 16.06 8.25
CA CYS A 38 1.87 16.38 9.40
C CYS A 38 0.52 16.96 8.95
N ALA A 39 0.55 17.99 8.11
CA ALA A 39 -0.65 18.64 7.62
C ALA A 39 -1.53 17.71 6.77
N LEU A 40 -0.93 16.79 6.00
CA LEU A 40 -1.66 15.76 5.26
C LEU A 40 -2.36 14.75 6.19
N PHE A 41 -1.73 14.37 7.30
CA PHE A 41 -2.38 13.52 8.30
C PHE A 41 -3.56 14.21 8.98
N GLU A 42 -3.43 15.49 9.31
CA GLU A 42 -4.52 16.30 9.89
C GLU A 42 -5.71 16.40 8.94
N LYS A 43 -5.46 16.45 7.62
CA LYS A 43 -6.49 16.41 6.58
C LYS A 43 -6.92 15.00 6.17
N ASN A 44 -6.41 13.96 6.84
CA ASN A 44 -6.68 12.55 6.54
C ASN A 44 -6.29 12.10 5.11
N ASP A 45 -5.46 12.87 4.40
CA ASP A 45 -4.89 12.52 3.10
C ASP A 45 -3.64 11.64 3.27
N ASN A 46 -3.90 10.47 3.84
CA ASN A 46 -2.87 9.51 4.19
C ASN A 46 -2.12 8.95 2.97
N ASP A 47 -2.74 8.98 1.78
CA ASP A 47 -2.15 8.43 0.54
C ASP A 47 -1.01 9.34 0.06
N LYS A 48 -1.21 10.67 0.08
CA LYS A 48 -0.14 11.64 -0.21
C LYS A 48 0.92 11.65 0.90
N ALA A 49 0.51 11.56 2.17
CA ALA A 49 1.44 11.53 3.32
C ALA A 49 2.44 10.36 3.22
N GLU A 50 1.94 9.18 2.85
CA GLU A 50 2.76 7.99 2.61
C GLU A 50 3.76 8.18 1.47
N LYS A 51 3.32 8.75 0.34
CA LYS A 51 4.19 8.99 -0.81
C LYS A 51 5.36 9.91 -0.44
N LEU A 52 5.08 11.01 0.28
CA LEU A 52 6.10 11.93 0.75
C LEU A 52 7.04 11.31 1.79
N LEU A 53 6.52 10.46 2.68
CA LEU A 53 7.37 9.78 3.65
C LEU A 53 8.32 8.76 2.97
N LEU A 54 7.84 8.02 1.97
CA LEU A 54 8.70 7.14 1.16
C LEU A 54 9.80 7.92 0.44
N GLU A 55 9.47 9.11 -0.08
CA GLU A 55 10.43 10.00 -0.71
C GLU A 55 11.46 10.54 0.28
N MET A 56 11.02 11.01 1.45
CA MET A 56 11.89 11.43 2.56
C MET A 56 12.86 10.31 2.97
N ILE A 57 12.39 9.06 3.03
CA ILE A 57 13.22 7.88 3.31
C ILE A 57 14.22 7.62 2.17
N ALA A 58 13.78 7.67 0.92
CA ALA A 58 14.64 7.45 -0.25
C ALA A 58 15.77 8.49 -0.34
N ARG A 59 15.52 9.71 0.13
CA ARG A 59 16.51 10.79 0.23
C ARG A 59 17.42 10.71 1.47
N GLY A 60 17.23 9.71 2.33
CA GLY A 60 18.01 9.53 3.56
C GLY A 60 17.66 10.54 4.67
N LEU A 61 16.54 11.26 4.54
CA LEU A 61 16.15 12.35 5.44
C LEU A 61 15.42 11.86 6.71
N LEU A 62 15.05 10.57 6.78
CA LEU A 62 14.32 10.00 7.93
C LEU A 62 15.13 10.03 9.24
N TYR A 63 16.46 10.03 9.18
CA TYR A 63 17.34 9.95 10.37
C TYR A 63 17.10 11.06 11.41
N LEU A 64 16.53 12.19 11.00
CA LEU A 64 16.29 13.36 11.87
C LEU A 64 15.05 13.22 12.77
N LEU A 65 14.13 12.29 12.50
CA LEU A 65 12.96 12.01 13.36
C LEU A 65 13.32 11.19 14.62
N TYR A 66 14.48 10.54 14.64
CA TYR A 66 14.98 9.77 15.78
C TYR A 66 15.89 10.57 16.72
N VAL A 67 16.18 11.84 16.39
CA VAL A 67 16.86 12.75 17.32
C VAL A 67 15.80 13.28 18.29
N PRO A 68 15.93 13.03 19.61
CA PRO A 68 15.03 13.63 20.59
C PRO A 68 15.28 15.13 20.61
N ILE A 69 14.48 15.90 19.89
CA ILE A 69 14.47 17.35 20.04
C ILE A 69 13.72 17.62 21.34
N ALA A 70 14.46 18.05 22.36
CA ALA A 70 13.89 18.53 23.61
C ALA A 70 12.87 19.65 23.30
N ASP A 71 11.66 19.45 23.83
CA ASP A 71 10.60 20.44 24.06
C ASP A 71 10.21 21.38 22.91
N LYS A 72 9.18 21.01 22.14
CA LYS A 72 8.13 21.94 21.64
C LYS A 72 6.76 21.26 21.51
N GLU A 73 5.86 21.68 22.40
CA GLU A 73 4.38 21.75 22.39
C GLU A 73 3.51 20.60 21.84
N ASN A 74 2.45 20.29 22.61
CA ASN A 74 1.59 19.10 22.61
C ASN A 74 0.88 18.74 21.29
N GLU A 75 0.74 19.63 20.31
CA GLU A 75 0.11 19.34 19.00
C GLU A 75 1.05 18.62 18.03
N ILE A 76 2.34 18.97 18.04
CA ILE A 76 3.38 18.35 17.20
C ILE A 76 3.59 16.87 17.58
N LYS A 77 3.23 16.50 18.82
CA LYS A 77 3.43 15.16 19.38
C LYS A 77 2.55 14.09 18.73
N ASP A 78 1.29 14.41 18.39
CA ASP A 78 0.40 13.45 17.74
C ASP A 78 0.78 13.23 16.26
N SER A 79 1.06 14.31 15.53
CA SER A 79 1.49 14.25 14.13
C SER A 79 2.87 13.58 13.98
N ARG A 80 3.84 13.86 14.87
CA ARG A 80 5.11 13.09 14.92
C ARG A 80 4.91 11.63 15.27
N ARG A 81 3.99 11.30 16.19
CA ARG A 81 3.67 9.91 16.51
C ARG A 81 3.06 9.19 15.30
N LYS A 82 2.22 9.85 14.50
CA LYS A 82 1.69 9.33 13.23
C LYS A 82 2.78 9.11 12.20
N ILE A 83 3.72 10.06 12.04
CA ILE A 83 4.89 9.93 11.16
C ILE A 83 5.76 8.75 11.61
N SER A 84 6.10 8.67 12.89
CA SER A 84 6.91 7.59 13.46
C SER A 84 6.22 6.23 13.27
N SER A 85 4.91 6.13 13.57
CA SER A 85 4.13 4.92 13.34
C SER A 85 4.09 4.52 11.86
N LEU A 86 3.91 5.48 10.95
CA LEU A 86 3.93 5.21 9.51
C LEU A 86 5.33 4.80 9.04
N ALA A 87 6.38 5.43 9.57
CA ALA A 87 7.77 5.09 9.26
C ALA A 87 8.11 3.68 9.74
N SER A 88 7.67 3.26 10.95
CA SER A 88 7.80 1.88 11.43
C SER A 88 7.05 0.89 10.53
N ARG A 89 5.79 1.18 10.17
CA ARG A 89 5.01 0.34 9.25
C ARG A 89 5.64 0.25 7.86
N ILE A 90 6.21 1.34 7.36
CA ILE A 90 6.98 1.34 6.11
C ILE A 90 8.23 0.49 6.31
N HIS A 91 8.99 0.69 7.38
CA HIS A 91 10.21 -0.06 7.67
C HIS A 91 9.94 -1.56 7.75
N GLU A 92 8.94 -2.00 8.51
CA GLU A 92 8.45 -3.39 8.55
C GLU A 92 8.07 -3.89 7.16
N HIS A 93 7.27 -3.11 6.41
CA HIS A 93 6.87 -3.42 5.05
C HIS A 93 8.07 -3.46 4.08
N VAL A 94 9.21 -2.85 4.40
CA VAL A 94 10.43 -2.86 3.58
C VAL A 94 11.39 -4.00 4.00
N GLN A 95 11.43 -4.33 5.29
CA GLN A 95 12.27 -5.38 5.89
C GLN A 95 11.92 -6.79 5.42
N MET A 96 10.66 -6.99 4.99
CA MET A 96 10.21 -8.30 4.46
C MET A 96 10.69 -8.60 3.03
N GLY A 97 11.31 -7.63 2.35
CA GLY A 97 12.01 -7.86 1.07
C GLY A 97 13.53 -7.90 1.25
N PRO A 98 14.28 -8.44 0.27
CA PRO A 98 15.73 -8.54 0.35
C PRO A 98 16.35 -7.14 0.24
N LYS A 99 16.69 -6.53 1.39
CA LYS A 99 17.33 -5.19 1.54
C LYS A 99 16.40 -3.98 1.31
N LEU A 100 16.53 -2.98 2.21
CA LEU A 100 15.74 -1.74 2.21
C LEU A 100 15.73 -1.03 0.84
N SER A 101 16.90 -0.93 0.21
CA SER A 101 17.10 -0.25 -1.06
C SER A 101 16.45 -0.96 -2.25
N GLU A 102 16.45 -2.29 -2.29
CA GLU A 102 15.80 -3.03 -3.38
C GLU A 102 14.28 -3.00 -3.26
N THR A 103 13.75 -3.06 -2.04
CA THR A 103 12.31 -2.96 -1.79
C THR A 103 11.78 -1.55 -2.06
N LEU A 104 12.53 -0.49 -1.70
CA LEU A 104 12.19 0.89 -2.08
C LEU A 104 12.25 1.10 -3.60
N LYS A 105 13.28 0.56 -4.30
CA LYS A 105 13.33 0.57 -5.76
C LYS A 105 12.14 -0.18 -6.38
N GLY A 106 11.76 -1.33 -5.81
CA GLY A 106 10.56 -2.10 -6.19
C GLY A 106 9.29 -1.24 -6.11
N LYS A 107 9.06 -0.60 -4.97
CA LYS A 107 7.89 0.27 -4.74
C LYS A 107 7.86 1.51 -5.63
N LEU A 108 9.01 2.17 -5.83
CA LEU A 108 9.13 3.30 -6.76
C LEU A 108 8.85 2.84 -8.20
N SER A 109 9.36 1.68 -8.60
CA SER A 109 9.09 1.09 -9.92
C SER A 109 7.61 0.71 -10.07
N LEU A 110 6.95 0.23 -9.02
CA LEU A 110 5.52 -0.05 -9.03
C LEU A 110 4.70 1.24 -9.15
N GLY A 111 5.09 2.30 -8.44
CA GLY A 111 4.48 3.63 -8.59
C GLY A 111 4.57 4.13 -10.03
N ALA A 112 5.74 3.99 -10.67
CA ALA A 112 5.92 4.30 -12.08
C ALA A 112 5.06 3.41 -12.99
N ARG A 113 4.98 2.09 -12.74
CA ARG A 113 4.13 1.16 -13.50
C ARG A 113 2.63 1.44 -13.34
N ILE A 114 2.20 1.89 -12.16
CA ILE A 114 0.81 2.33 -11.92
C ILE A 114 0.50 3.54 -12.79
N ILE A 115 1.41 4.52 -12.87
CA ILE A 115 1.23 5.71 -13.71
C ILE A 115 1.23 5.32 -15.19
N GLN A 116 2.24 4.58 -15.65
CA GLN A 116 2.36 4.11 -17.03
C GLN A 116 1.19 3.22 -17.47
N GLY A 117 0.66 2.41 -16.55
CA GLY A 117 -0.49 1.55 -16.79
C GLY A 117 -1.82 2.30 -16.84
N GLY A 118 -1.88 3.61 -16.58
CA GLY A 118 -3.13 4.37 -16.52
C GLY A 118 -3.91 4.17 -15.22
N GLY A 119 -3.22 3.84 -14.13
CA GLY A 119 -3.79 3.64 -12.80
C GLY A 119 -4.03 2.18 -12.42
N ARG A 120 -4.38 1.97 -11.15
CA ARG A 120 -4.58 0.63 -10.57
C ARG A 120 -5.73 -0.13 -11.23
N GLY A 121 -6.78 0.57 -11.66
CA GLY A 121 -7.92 0.00 -12.40
C GLY A 121 -7.51 -0.62 -13.73
N ASN A 122 -6.69 0.09 -14.52
CA ASN A 122 -6.18 -0.44 -15.78
C ASN A 122 -5.21 -1.60 -15.59
N ILE A 123 -4.33 -1.56 -14.57
CA ILE A 123 -3.48 -2.72 -14.25
C ILE A 123 -4.34 -3.95 -13.99
N PHE A 124 -5.39 -3.81 -13.18
CA PHE A 124 -6.31 -4.91 -12.90
C PHE A 124 -6.99 -5.43 -14.17
N LYS A 125 -7.61 -4.52 -14.95
CA LYS A 125 -8.29 -4.87 -16.20
C LYS A 125 -7.37 -5.57 -17.20
N ASN A 126 -6.16 -5.06 -17.39
CA ASN A 126 -5.21 -5.62 -18.36
C ASN A 126 -4.66 -6.99 -17.93
N ASN A 127 -4.54 -7.25 -16.62
CA ASN A 127 -3.93 -8.48 -16.13
C ASN A 127 -4.92 -9.59 -15.79
N PHE A 128 -6.17 -9.25 -15.47
CA PHE A 128 -7.20 -10.17 -14.97
C PHE A 128 -8.56 -10.05 -15.67
N GLY A 129 -8.69 -9.14 -16.65
CA GLY A 129 -9.98 -8.81 -17.27
C GLY A 129 -10.96 -8.14 -16.29
N MET A 130 -12.08 -7.63 -16.82
CA MET A 130 -13.23 -7.22 -16.01
C MET A 130 -14.51 -7.70 -16.69
N LYS A 131 -15.39 -8.35 -15.91
CA LYS A 131 -16.73 -8.71 -16.39
C LYS A 131 -17.59 -7.45 -16.55
N GLU A 132 -18.69 -7.59 -17.29
CA GLU A 132 -19.69 -6.54 -17.40
C GLU A 132 -20.23 -6.18 -16.00
N LYS A 133 -20.22 -4.89 -15.65
CA LYS A 133 -20.58 -4.35 -14.32
C LYS A 133 -19.64 -4.73 -13.16
N GLU A 134 -18.51 -5.39 -13.41
CA GLU A 134 -17.48 -5.61 -12.38
C GLU A 134 -16.80 -4.28 -12.02
N GLN A 135 -16.70 -3.97 -10.73
CA GLN A 135 -16.03 -2.77 -10.25
C GLN A 135 -14.83 -3.13 -9.39
N LEU A 136 -13.71 -2.43 -9.60
CA LEU A 136 -12.56 -2.52 -8.71
C LEU A 136 -12.85 -1.69 -7.46
N LEU A 137 -12.94 -2.35 -6.31
CA LEU A 137 -13.25 -1.72 -5.02
C LEU A 137 -11.97 -1.20 -4.35
N LYS A 138 -10.92 -2.02 -4.34
CA LYS A 138 -9.66 -1.64 -3.69
C LYS A 138 -8.44 -2.28 -4.33
N ALA A 139 -7.32 -1.59 -4.19
CA ALA A 139 -5.99 -2.11 -4.49
C ALA A 139 -5.04 -1.70 -3.36
N SER A 140 -4.34 -2.68 -2.79
CA SER A 140 -3.46 -2.52 -1.63
C SER A 140 -2.12 -3.20 -1.90
N GLN A 141 -1.01 -2.52 -1.62
CA GLN A 141 0.31 -3.16 -1.64
C GLN A 141 0.44 -4.11 -0.45
N CYS A 142 1.01 -5.28 -0.70
CA CYS A 142 1.20 -6.33 0.29
C CYS A 142 2.25 -7.35 -0.21
N TYR A 143 2.46 -8.39 0.60
CA TYR A 143 3.20 -9.58 0.20
C TYR A 143 2.28 -10.79 0.22
N LEU A 144 2.41 -11.66 -0.78
CA LEU A 144 1.88 -13.02 -0.74
C LEU A 144 2.95 -13.94 -0.18
N TYR A 145 2.67 -14.64 0.91
CA TYR A 145 3.61 -15.59 1.50
C TYR A 145 3.56 -16.92 0.75
N THR A 146 4.71 -17.40 0.30
CA THR A 146 4.85 -18.68 -0.40
C THR A 146 5.95 -19.52 0.25
N THR A 147 6.08 -20.78 -0.16
CA THR A 147 7.18 -21.66 0.30
C THR A 147 8.57 -21.14 -0.09
N ALA A 148 8.67 -20.36 -1.16
CA ALA A 148 9.91 -19.68 -1.58
C ALA A 148 10.13 -18.33 -0.86
N GLY A 149 9.22 -17.94 0.03
CA GLY A 149 9.23 -16.66 0.74
C GLY A 149 8.17 -15.66 0.27
N PRO A 150 8.17 -14.44 0.84
CA PRO A 150 7.19 -13.40 0.53
C PRO A 150 7.43 -12.79 -0.86
N ILE A 151 6.37 -12.74 -1.66
CA ILE A 151 6.37 -12.12 -2.99
C ILE A 151 5.69 -10.76 -2.87
N ALA A 152 6.42 -9.68 -3.17
CA ALA A 152 5.87 -8.33 -3.20
C ALA A 152 4.86 -8.17 -4.36
N GLY A 153 3.72 -7.53 -4.09
CA GLY A 153 2.71 -7.30 -5.12
C GLY A 153 1.57 -6.39 -4.68
N ILE A 154 0.55 -6.35 -5.52
CA ILE A 154 -0.70 -5.64 -5.27
C ILE A 154 -1.82 -6.67 -5.13
N LEU A 155 -2.54 -6.60 -4.01
CA LEU A 155 -3.83 -7.25 -3.85
C LEU A 155 -4.95 -6.33 -4.34
N PHE A 156 -5.69 -6.79 -5.32
CA PHE A 156 -6.89 -6.18 -5.87
C PHE A 156 -8.13 -6.88 -5.30
N ILE A 157 -9.13 -6.09 -4.97
CA ILE A 157 -10.45 -6.54 -4.54
C ILE A 157 -11.43 -5.90 -5.49
N SER A 158 -12.08 -6.71 -6.33
CA SER A 158 -13.22 -6.28 -7.13
C SER A 158 -14.51 -6.80 -6.52
N THR A 159 -15.63 -6.42 -7.12
CA THR A 159 -16.92 -6.97 -6.74
C THR A 159 -17.04 -8.46 -7.07
N GLU A 160 -16.23 -9.00 -7.98
CA GLU A 160 -16.33 -10.40 -8.46
C GLU A 160 -15.17 -11.28 -7.99
N LYS A 161 -14.00 -10.72 -7.70
CA LYS A 161 -12.79 -11.49 -7.43
C LYS A 161 -11.78 -10.74 -6.57
N VAL A 162 -11.03 -11.51 -5.80
CA VAL A 162 -9.77 -11.08 -5.20
C VAL A 162 -8.63 -11.54 -6.11
N ALA A 163 -7.73 -10.63 -6.48
CA ALA A 163 -6.61 -10.96 -7.36
C ALA A 163 -5.30 -10.41 -6.82
N PHE A 164 -4.21 -11.15 -6.96
CA PHE A 164 -2.87 -10.70 -6.60
C PHE A 164 -1.97 -10.68 -7.82
N TYR A 165 -1.19 -9.61 -7.97
CA TYR A 165 -0.22 -9.43 -9.04
C TYR A 165 1.14 -9.06 -8.47
N SER A 166 2.18 -9.84 -8.76
CA SER A 166 3.53 -9.53 -8.29
C SER A 166 4.13 -8.30 -8.97
N GLU A 167 4.93 -7.55 -8.23
CA GLU A 167 5.64 -6.38 -8.77
C GLU A 167 6.73 -6.80 -9.77
N ARG A 168 7.38 -7.94 -9.52
CA ARG A 168 8.48 -8.48 -10.33
C ARG A 168 8.04 -9.79 -10.97
N SER A 169 8.51 -10.03 -12.19
CA SER A 169 8.40 -11.36 -12.80
C SER A 169 9.35 -12.33 -12.12
N THR A 170 8.84 -13.50 -11.77
CA THR A 170 9.63 -14.62 -11.27
C THR A 170 9.93 -15.57 -12.42
N THR A 171 11.05 -16.28 -12.31
CA THR A 171 11.43 -17.31 -13.26
C THR A 171 10.90 -18.65 -12.77
N PHE A 172 10.21 -19.39 -13.62
CA PHE A 172 9.70 -20.72 -13.34
C PHE A 172 10.14 -21.67 -14.43
N SER A 173 10.47 -22.90 -14.02
CA SER A 173 10.77 -23.99 -14.96
C SER A 173 9.45 -24.59 -15.44
N SER A 174 9.29 -24.70 -16.75
CA SER A 174 8.26 -25.57 -17.33
C SER A 174 8.59 -27.04 -17.06
N ALA A 175 7.63 -27.93 -17.34
CA ALA A 175 7.84 -29.37 -17.34
C ALA A 175 8.89 -29.83 -18.36
N THR A 176 9.26 -28.99 -19.34
CA THR A 176 10.30 -29.24 -20.33
C THR A 176 11.66 -28.66 -19.94
N GLY A 177 11.78 -28.00 -18.78
CA GLY A 177 13.02 -27.37 -18.31
C GLY A 177 13.27 -25.96 -18.85
N GLU A 178 12.37 -25.42 -19.67
CA GLU A 178 12.47 -24.03 -20.12
C GLU A 178 12.15 -23.06 -18.98
N LEU A 179 13.04 -22.09 -18.78
CA LEU A 179 12.81 -20.99 -17.84
C LEU A 179 11.92 -19.94 -18.46
N HIS A 180 10.67 -19.88 -18.01
CA HIS A 180 9.77 -18.79 -18.35
C HIS A 180 9.79 -17.73 -17.27
N ARG A 181 9.84 -16.46 -17.69
CA ARG A 181 9.77 -15.32 -16.79
C ARG A 181 8.42 -14.64 -16.94
N ALA A 182 7.55 -14.78 -15.96
CA ALA A 182 6.29 -14.05 -15.93
C ALA A 182 5.92 -13.60 -14.49
N PRO A 183 5.02 -12.62 -14.35
CA PRO A 183 4.52 -12.21 -13.05
C PRO A 183 3.76 -13.35 -12.37
N TYR A 184 3.93 -13.46 -11.05
CA TYR A 184 3.09 -14.33 -10.24
C TYR A 184 1.70 -13.73 -10.13
N LYS A 185 0.68 -14.53 -10.43
CA LYS A 185 -0.72 -14.12 -10.46
C LYS A 185 -1.56 -15.06 -9.62
N VAL A 186 -2.43 -14.51 -8.79
CA VAL A 186 -3.50 -15.25 -8.11
C VAL A 186 -4.83 -14.62 -8.48
N LEU A 187 -5.85 -15.45 -8.73
CA LEU A 187 -7.22 -15.01 -8.96
C LEU A 187 -8.15 -15.94 -8.19
N ILE A 188 -8.90 -15.37 -7.25
CA ILE A 188 -9.85 -16.07 -6.38
C ILE A 188 -11.22 -15.43 -6.62
N PRO A 189 -12.15 -16.12 -7.28
CA PRO A 189 -13.53 -15.65 -7.39
C PRO A 189 -14.15 -15.47 -6.00
N ILE A 190 -14.93 -14.41 -5.79
CA ILE A 190 -15.53 -14.14 -4.46
C ILE A 190 -16.43 -15.29 -4.04
N GLU A 191 -17.17 -15.91 -4.99
CA GLU A 191 -18.03 -17.06 -4.69
C GLU A 191 -17.28 -18.31 -4.21
N LYS A 192 -15.95 -18.36 -4.38
CA LYS A 192 -15.12 -19.48 -3.90
C LYS A 192 -14.41 -19.18 -2.58
N ILE A 193 -14.53 -17.96 -2.06
CA ILE A 193 -13.92 -17.61 -0.77
C ILE A 193 -14.86 -18.10 0.33
N LYS A 194 -14.39 -19.06 1.09
CA LYS A 194 -15.12 -19.60 2.24
C LYS A 194 -15.04 -18.65 3.42
N GLU A 195 -13.82 -18.21 3.77
CA GLU A 195 -13.62 -17.34 4.93
C GLU A 195 -12.33 -16.51 4.83
N VAL A 196 -12.30 -15.40 5.57
CA VAL A 196 -11.14 -14.51 5.69
C VAL A 196 -10.80 -14.31 7.16
N TYR A 197 -9.63 -14.78 7.58
CA TYR A 197 -9.17 -14.70 8.96
C TYR A 197 -8.06 -13.67 9.14
N GLU A 198 -8.08 -13.01 10.30
CA GLU A 198 -6.88 -12.35 10.83
C GLU A 198 -6.06 -13.40 11.58
N ARG A 199 -4.78 -13.50 11.24
CA ARG A 199 -3.79 -14.32 11.92
C ARG A 199 -2.68 -13.44 12.43
N GLN A 200 -2.08 -13.86 13.54
CA GLN A 200 -0.95 -13.18 14.15
C GLN A 200 0.15 -14.22 14.38
N ASN A 201 1.39 -13.85 14.07
CA ASN A 201 2.53 -14.71 14.39
C ASN A 201 2.69 -14.80 15.90
N VAL A 202 2.69 -16.02 16.45
CA VAL A 202 2.86 -16.27 17.89
C VAL A 202 4.22 -15.76 18.39
N ASN A 203 5.24 -15.81 17.53
CA ASN A 203 6.61 -15.44 17.87
C ASN A 203 6.92 -13.96 17.58
N LYS A 204 6.06 -13.27 16.84
CA LYS A 204 6.25 -11.87 16.46
C LYS A 204 4.89 -11.17 16.33
N LEU A 205 4.43 -10.59 17.43
CA LEU A 205 3.09 -9.97 17.55
C LEU A 205 2.79 -8.88 16.50
N GLU A 206 3.82 -8.32 15.88
CA GLU A 206 3.69 -7.27 14.86
C GLU A 206 3.44 -7.85 13.45
N GLU A 207 3.71 -9.13 13.23
CA GLU A 207 3.43 -9.83 11.97
C GLU A 207 1.99 -10.32 11.93
N LYS A 208 1.13 -9.46 11.37
CA LYS A 208 -0.26 -9.79 11.05
C LYS A 208 -0.40 -10.32 9.62
N TYR A 209 -1.19 -11.37 9.47
CA TYR A 209 -1.54 -11.97 8.18
C TYR A 209 -3.05 -11.92 7.98
N ILE A 210 -3.45 -11.66 6.74
CA ILE A 210 -4.80 -11.94 6.27
C ILE A 210 -4.75 -13.28 5.55
N GLU A 211 -5.43 -14.27 6.10
CA GLU A 211 -5.58 -15.59 5.50
C GLU A 211 -6.91 -15.63 4.73
N ILE A 212 -6.86 -15.92 3.43
CA ILE A 212 -8.04 -16.19 2.62
C ILE A 212 -8.13 -17.69 2.40
N VAL A 213 -9.20 -18.31 2.90
CA VAL A 213 -9.46 -19.74 2.74
C VAL A 213 -10.57 -19.92 1.71
N THR A 214 -10.34 -20.76 0.72
CA THR A 214 -11.30 -21.10 -0.33
C THR A 214 -12.10 -22.37 0.00
N GLU A 215 -13.22 -22.56 -0.68
CA GLU A 215 -14.08 -23.75 -0.51
C GLU A 215 -13.36 -25.07 -0.81
N ASP A 216 -12.37 -25.04 -1.72
CA ASP A 216 -11.50 -26.18 -2.03
C ASP A 216 -10.37 -26.42 -1.00
N LYS A 217 -10.40 -25.70 0.13
CA LYS A 217 -9.43 -25.76 1.23
C LYS A 217 -8.03 -25.24 0.88
N SER A 218 -7.88 -24.50 -0.21
CA SER A 218 -6.66 -23.73 -0.44
C SER A 218 -6.64 -22.51 0.48
N ASP A 219 -5.46 -22.11 0.93
CA ASP A 219 -5.23 -20.94 1.75
C ASP A 219 -4.20 -19.99 1.11
N PHE A 220 -4.47 -18.69 1.22
CA PHE A 220 -3.59 -17.64 0.71
C PHE A 220 -3.28 -16.66 1.84
N LEU A 221 -1.99 -16.59 2.20
CA LEU A 221 -1.51 -15.76 3.30
C LEU A 221 -0.95 -14.45 2.76
N PHE A 222 -1.63 -13.35 3.06
CA PHE A 222 -1.18 -12.01 2.71
C PHE A 222 -0.69 -11.26 3.94
N MET A 223 0.41 -10.52 3.81
CA MET A 223 1.00 -9.79 4.93
C MET A 223 1.61 -8.46 4.49
N GLY A 224 2.07 -7.68 5.47
CA GLY A 224 2.77 -6.43 5.21
C GLY A 224 1.88 -5.41 4.52
N PHE A 225 0.58 -5.43 4.78
CA PHE A 225 -0.27 -4.36 4.30
C PHE A 225 0.11 -3.07 5.02
N LEU A 226 0.40 -2.02 4.26
CA LEU A 226 0.65 -0.75 4.90
C LEU A 226 -0.56 -0.34 5.74
N ARG A 227 -1.80 -0.47 5.21
CA ARG A 227 -3.06 -0.25 5.95
C ARG A 227 -3.81 -1.55 6.22
N TYR A 228 -3.23 -2.42 7.05
CA TYR A 228 -3.77 -3.73 7.42
C TYR A 228 -5.27 -3.72 7.73
N GLU A 229 -5.70 -2.93 8.71
CA GLU A 229 -7.11 -2.89 9.13
C GLU A 229 -8.05 -2.46 8.00
N LYS A 230 -7.61 -1.56 7.11
CA LYS A 230 -8.38 -1.14 5.94
C LYS A 230 -8.44 -2.25 4.90
N ALA A 231 -7.37 -3.00 4.68
CA ALA A 231 -7.35 -4.13 3.77
C ALA A 231 -8.28 -5.25 4.26
N LEU A 232 -8.19 -5.63 5.53
CA LEU A 232 -9.03 -6.65 6.16
C LEU A 232 -10.51 -6.28 6.09
N ARG A 233 -10.87 -5.03 6.44
CA ARG A 233 -12.26 -4.55 6.33
C ARG A 233 -12.79 -4.62 4.90
N ASN A 234 -11.99 -4.24 3.90
CA ASN A 234 -12.43 -4.30 2.51
C ASN A 234 -12.63 -5.74 2.03
N LEU A 235 -11.76 -6.67 2.43
CA LEU A 235 -11.93 -8.10 2.12
C LEU A 235 -13.20 -8.66 2.77
N LYS A 236 -13.39 -8.41 4.07
CA LYS A 236 -14.60 -8.83 4.80
C LYS A 236 -15.87 -8.26 4.19
N LYS A 237 -15.86 -6.99 3.80
CA LYS A 237 -16.99 -6.36 3.08
C LYS A 237 -17.25 -7.04 1.73
N ALA A 238 -16.21 -7.32 0.95
CA ALA A 238 -16.35 -7.91 -0.38
C ALA A 238 -16.99 -9.31 -0.33
N ILE A 239 -16.65 -10.14 0.66
CA ILE A 239 -17.25 -11.47 0.86
C ILE A 239 -18.64 -11.43 1.50
N ALA A 240 -18.94 -10.38 2.27
CA ALA A 240 -20.21 -10.25 2.98
C ALA A 240 -21.36 -9.73 2.09
N ILE A 241 -21.06 -9.22 0.89
CA ILE A 241 -22.08 -8.77 -0.05
C ILE A 241 -22.77 -10.01 -0.64
N PRO A 242 -24.06 -10.26 -0.34
CA PRO A 242 -24.78 -11.38 -0.92
C PRO A 242 -24.89 -11.20 -2.43
N PHE A 243 -24.88 -12.32 -3.16
CA PHE A 243 -25.09 -12.33 -4.61
C PHE A 243 -26.56 -11.99 -4.90
N ASN A 244 -26.94 -10.71 -4.85
CA ASN A 244 -28.27 -10.25 -5.24
C ASN A 244 -28.27 -8.80 -5.76
N SER A 245 -29.32 -8.48 -6.51
CA SER A 245 -29.50 -7.32 -7.40
C SER A 245 -29.55 -5.93 -6.74
N GLU A 246 -29.06 -5.75 -5.51
CA GLU A 246 -29.00 -4.45 -4.80
C GLU A 246 -27.57 -3.92 -4.61
N ARG A 247 -26.66 -4.28 -5.52
CA ARG A 247 -25.23 -3.91 -5.45
C ARG A 247 -24.95 -2.39 -5.48
N GLU A 248 -25.88 -1.58 -5.97
CA GLU A 248 -25.67 -0.14 -6.19
C GLU A 248 -25.97 0.75 -4.97
N LYS A 249 -26.74 0.29 -3.97
CA LYS A 249 -27.17 1.16 -2.86
C LYS A 249 -26.19 1.24 -1.68
N LEU A 250 -25.31 0.25 -1.51
CA LEU A 250 -24.39 0.17 -0.35
C LEU A 250 -22.99 0.76 -0.61
N LEU A 251 -22.67 1.14 -1.85
CA LEU A 251 -21.33 1.62 -2.23
C LEU A 251 -21.20 3.15 -2.27
N LEU A 252 -22.28 3.91 -2.08
CA LEU A 252 -22.28 5.38 -2.20
C LEU A 252 -22.47 6.14 -0.87
N THR A 253 -22.53 5.45 0.27
CA THR A 253 -22.77 6.10 1.58
C THR A 253 -21.67 5.89 2.63
N SER A 254 -20.47 5.43 2.26
CA SER A 254 -19.34 5.32 3.21
C SER A 254 -17.97 5.61 2.61
#